data_AF-A0A1I3G2N2-F1
#
_entry.id   AF-A0A1I3G2N2-F1
#
_cell.length_a   1.000
_cell.length_b   1.000
_cell.length_c   1.000
_cell.angle_alpha   90.00
_cell.angle_beta   90.00
_cell.angle_gamma   90.00
#
_symmetry.space_group_name_H-M   'P 1'
#
loop_
_entity.id
_entity.type
_entity.pdbx_description
1 polymer ?
#
loop_
_entity_poly.entity_id
_entity_poly.type
_entity_poly.pdbx_seq_one_letter_code
_entity_poly.pdbx_strand_id
1 'polypeptide(L)'
;MGRLFTGLLAAVMLLAGVAACEAAPQVITASGVYTMGENDSPKIAKDAARQEAMRVATEKAGVYVESYSKTQNMQLSEDDVKVISGAILKVTDEKAEPDLTNGVWRYTVTITAEVDTDKIDLKAMMDNRSKLEKLQKERDELKKQNEELLEKYKKARGAEKDRLGTKLETQYDLGQVFDRCVAMIQRGEQTRAVSELTKVIADKSVTDSPLAYAYYLRGRAYYELNAHNKALEDFNEAQRVPHNDNIYPVWRAHYYRGLIFYDRRRWQEAYEELKLAWDASDHTDREMYQALQRADDKAHPQAAQPQRRTPARNPQRQTGNGIDWGHIIGEIITGAINESGLAKDVHITVGD
;
A
#
# COMPACT_ATOMS: atom_id res chain seq x y z
N MET A 1 10.08 -29.17 -67.34
CA MET A 1 9.71 -29.71 -66.01
C MET A 1 10.60 -29.17 -64.87
N GLY A 2 11.23 -27.99 -65.00
CA GLY A 2 12.27 -27.52 -64.06
C GLY A 2 11.98 -26.21 -63.31
N ARG A 3 10.72 -25.74 -63.31
CA ARG A 3 10.35 -24.44 -62.72
C ARG A 3 9.34 -24.50 -61.56
N LEU A 4 8.90 -25.70 -61.19
CA LEU A 4 7.95 -25.90 -60.08
C LEU A 4 8.61 -26.42 -58.78
N PHE A 5 9.84 -26.93 -58.85
CA PHE A 5 10.54 -27.47 -57.68
C PHE A 5 11.36 -26.42 -56.89
N THR A 6 11.67 -25.27 -57.47
CA THR A 6 12.44 -24.21 -56.81
C THR A 6 11.57 -23.32 -55.91
N GLY A 7 10.25 -23.27 -56.12
CA GLY A 7 9.31 -22.53 -55.27
C GLY A 7 9.00 -23.22 -53.94
N LEU A 8 9.00 -24.55 -53.91
CA LEU A 8 8.66 -25.31 -52.70
C LEU A 8 9.82 -25.35 -51.68
N LEU A 9 11.08 -25.33 -52.16
CA LEU A 9 12.25 -25.32 -51.27
C LEU A 9 12.49 -23.96 -50.61
N ALA A 10 12.13 -22.87 -51.30
CA ALA A 10 12.22 -21.51 -50.76
C ALA A 10 11.12 -21.19 -49.73
N ALA A 11 9.94 -21.82 -49.84
CA ALA A 11 8.86 -21.66 -48.88
C ALA A 11 9.10 -22.41 -47.55
N VAL A 12 9.86 -23.51 -47.57
CA VAL A 12 10.19 -24.28 -46.35
C VAL A 12 11.33 -23.66 -45.54
N MET A 13 12.24 -22.87 -46.16
CA MET A 13 13.26 -22.11 -45.42
C MET A 13 12.73 -20.82 -44.77
N LEU A 14 11.54 -20.36 -45.11
CA LEU A 14 10.93 -19.13 -44.56
C LEU A 14 10.05 -19.38 -43.33
N LEU A 15 9.88 -20.64 -42.89
CA LEU A 15 9.02 -21.03 -41.78
C LEU A 15 9.76 -21.62 -40.56
N ALA A 16 11.09 -21.67 -40.59
CA ALA A 16 11.94 -22.18 -39.49
C ALA A 16 12.69 -21.03 -38.81
N GLY A 17 11.97 -20.09 -38.22
CA GLY A 17 12.61 -18.93 -37.58
C GLY A 17 11.71 -18.05 -36.74
N VAL A 18 10.58 -18.55 -36.26
CA VAL A 18 9.87 -17.90 -35.15
C VAL A 18 10.25 -18.66 -33.90
N ALA A 19 11.49 -18.48 -33.46
CA ALA A 19 11.82 -18.73 -32.08
C ALA A 19 10.93 -17.76 -31.29
N ALA A 20 9.92 -18.30 -30.60
CA ALA A 20 9.28 -17.60 -29.52
C ALA A 20 10.40 -17.24 -28.55
N CYS A 21 10.88 -16.00 -28.66
CA CYS A 21 11.75 -15.39 -27.68
C CYS A 21 10.85 -15.13 -26.48
N GLU A 22 10.66 -16.17 -25.65
CA GLU A 22 10.31 -15.97 -24.25
C GLU A 22 11.29 -14.94 -23.72
N ALA A 23 10.77 -13.79 -23.29
CA ALA A 23 11.55 -12.68 -22.78
C ALA A 23 12.30 -13.17 -21.53
N ALA A 24 13.52 -13.66 -21.72
CA ALA A 24 14.40 -14.01 -20.63
C ALA A 24 14.70 -12.73 -19.82
N PRO A 25 14.72 -12.80 -18.48
CA PRO A 25 15.00 -11.64 -17.64
C PRO A 25 16.30 -10.98 -18.08
N GLN A 26 16.23 -9.68 -18.40
CA GLN A 26 17.38 -8.98 -18.93
C GLN A 26 18.30 -8.54 -17.79
N VAL A 27 19.53 -9.05 -17.82
CA VAL A 27 20.56 -8.78 -16.82
C VAL A 27 21.34 -7.52 -17.23
N ILE A 28 21.28 -6.49 -16.41
CA ILE A 28 22.03 -5.24 -16.57
C ILE A 28 23.23 -5.26 -15.62
N THR A 29 24.42 -4.98 -16.14
CA THR A 29 25.61 -4.71 -15.31
C THR A 29 25.97 -3.23 -15.38
N ALA A 30 26.18 -2.62 -14.22
CA ALA A 30 26.56 -1.23 -14.08
C ALA A 30 27.69 -1.10 -13.05
N SER A 31 28.60 -0.16 -13.27
CA SER A 31 29.66 0.14 -12.32
C SER A 31 29.65 1.62 -11.97
N GLY A 32 29.99 1.90 -10.71
CA GLY A 32 30.15 3.23 -10.17
C GLY A 32 31.50 3.34 -9.49
N VAL A 33 32.17 4.48 -9.69
CA VAL A 33 33.51 4.72 -9.16
C VAL A 33 33.45 5.95 -8.26
N TYR A 34 34.02 5.83 -7.07
CA TYR A 34 34.17 6.96 -6.16
C TYR A 34 35.62 7.05 -5.67
N THR A 35 36.15 8.26 -5.64
CA THR A 35 37.50 8.55 -5.12
C THR A 35 37.35 9.17 -3.75
N MET A 36 37.96 8.55 -2.74
CA MET A 36 37.82 8.92 -1.33
C MET A 36 38.51 10.25 -1.03
N GLY A 37 37.80 11.19 -0.41
CA GLY A 37 38.36 12.44 0.10
C GLY A 37 39.12 12.27 1.41
N GLU A 38 39.85 13.30 1.83
CA GLU A 38 40.72 13.27 3.04
C GLU A 38 39.96 12.95 4.35
N ASN A 39 38.66 13.21 4.41
CA ASN A 39 37.81 12.97 5.58
C ASN A 39 36.78 11.84 5.40
N ASP A 40 36.81 11.14 4.26
CA ASP A 40 35.82 10.11 3.98
C ASP A 40 36.22 8.76 4.60
N SER A 41 35.23 8.05 5.15
CA SER A 41 35.43 6.67 5.57
C SER A 41 35.29 5.72 4.37
N PRO A 42 35.95 4.54 4.39
CA PRO A 42 35.76 3.48 3.39
C PRO A 42 34.30 3.12 3.12
N LYS A 43 33.46 3.20 4.17
CA LYS A 43 32.03 2.96 4.07
C LYS A 43 31.33 4.03 3.22
N ILE A 44 31.61 5.31 3.48
CA ILE A 44 31.05 6.43 2.70
C ILE A 44 31.46 6.32 1.24
N ALA A 45 32.74 6.00 0.98
CA ALA A 45 33.24 5.83 -0.37
C ALA A 45 32.55 4.67 -1.12
N LYS A 46 32.35 3.53 -0.44
CA LYS A 46 31.61 2.39 -1.01
C LYS A 46 30.15 2.74 -1.26
N ASP A 47 29.48 3.40 -0.32
CA ASP A 47 28.07 3.79 -0.44
C ASP A 47 27.86 4.80 -1.58
N ALA A 48 28.79 5.75 -1.76
CA ALA A 48 28.78 6.71 -2.86
C ALA A 48 29.02 6.03 -4.22
N ALA A 49 30.01 5.14 -4.32
CA ALA A 49 30.25 4.34 -5.52
C ALA A 49 29.05 3.45 -5.88
N ARG A 50 28.39 2.88 -4.86
CA ARG A 50 27.17 2.09 -5.01
C ARG A 50 25.98 2.93 -5.50
N GLN A 51 25.80 4.14 -4.97
CA GLN A 51 24.76 5.06 -5.45
C GLN A 51 24.96 5.42 -6.93
N GLU A 52 26.19 5.68 -7.33
CA GLU A 52 26.51 5.97 -8.72
C GLU A 52 26.28 4.76 -9.63
N ALA A 53 26.69 3.56 -9.19
CA ALA A 53 26.40 2.32 -9.90
C ALA A 53 24.89 2.09 -10.08
N MET A 54 24.09 2.37 -9.05
CA MET A 54 22.63 2.27 -9.08
C MET A 54 21.99 3.31 -10.01
N ARG A 55 22.52 4.53 -10.05
CA ARG A 55 22.07 5.57 -10.98
C ARG A 55 22.25 5.11 -12.42
N VAL A 56 23.45 4.62 -12.77
CA VAL A 56 23.76 4.08 -14.11
C VAL A 56 22.89 2.87 -14.44
N ALA A 57 22.65 1.98 -13.47
CA ALA A 57 21.78 0.81 -13.67
C ALA A 57 20.33 1.24 -13.97
N THR A 58 19.83 2.24 -13.26
CA THR A 58 18.49 2.81 -13.46
C THR A 58 18.35 3.48 -14.83
N GLU A 59 19.37 4.20 -15.29
CA GLU A 59 19.39 4.83 -16.62
C GLU A 59 19.37 3.79 -17.73
N LYS A 60 20.13 2.70 -17.59
CA LYS A 60 20.08 1.57 -18.52
C LYS A 60 18.71 0.89 -18.51
N ALA A 61 18.11 0.71 -17.34
CA ALA A 61 16.73 0.20 -17.20
C ALA A 61 15.69 1.13 -17.86
N GLY A 62 15.94 2.45 -17.85
CA GLY A 62 15.11 3.47 -18.50
C GLY A 62 14.89 3.23 -19.98
N VAL A 63 15.95 2.88 -20.71
CA VAL A 63 15.89 2.59 -22.14
C VAL A 63 14.94 1.41 -22.42
N TYR A 64 14.93 0.41 -21.55
CA TYR A 64 14.05 -0.76 -21.67
C TYR A 64 12.60 -0.42 -21.38
N VAL A 65 12.35 0.36 -20.31
CA VAL A 65 11.00 0.84 -19.98
C VAL A 65 10.43 1.69 -21.11
N GLU A 66 11.25 2.58 -21.69
CA GLU A 66 10.82 3.45 -22.79
C GLU A 66 10.51 2.63 -24.05
N SER A 67 11.35 1.65 -24.39
CA SER A 67 11.12 0.75 -25.51
C SER A 67 9.84 -0.08 -25.31
N TYR A 68 9.64 -0.65 -24.12
CA TYR A 68 8.47 -1.43 -23.77
C TYR A 68 7.18 -0.58 -23.78
N SER A 69 7.23 0.63 -23.23
CA SER A 69 6.11 1.59 -23.25
C SER A 69 5.69 1.95 -24.67
N LYS A 70 6.65 2.20 -25.56
CA LYS A 70 6.36 2.47 -26.99
C LYS A 70 5.67 1.28 -27.65
N THR A 71 6.08 0.04 -27.34
CA THR A 71 5.40 -1.16 -27.88
C THR A 71 3.97 -1.33 -27.39
N GLN A 72 3.65 -0.79 -26.21
CA GLN A 72 2.30 -0.79 -25.62
C GLN A 72 1.48 0.47 -25.96
N ASN A 73 1.95 1.31 -26.90
CA ASN A 73 1.35 2.60 -27.26
C ASN A 73 1.15 3.57 -26.06
N MET A 74 2.01 3.48 -25.05
CA MET A 74 1.99 4.36 -23.87
C MET A 74 3.02 5.48 -24.03
N GLN A 75 2.62 6.72 -23.75
CA GLN A 75 3.52 7.88 -23.67
C GLN A 75 3.92 8.11 -22.22
N LEU A 76 5.14 7.70 -21.86
CA LEU A 76 5.76 7.99 -20.56
C LEU A 76 6.57 9.29 -20.63
N SER A 77 6.55 10.09 -19.57
CA SER A 77 7.51 11.18 -19.40
C SER A 77 8.87 10.67 -18.90
N GLU A 78 9.92 11.49 -19.03
CA GLU A 78 11.28 11.14 -18.59
C GLU A 78 11.35 10.80 -17.08
N ASP A 79 10.59 11.54 -16.26
CA ASP A 79 10.47 11.28 -14.83
C ASP A 79 9.78 9.95 -14.54
N ASP A 80 8.78 9.57 -15.35
CA ASP A 80 8.07 8.29 -15.21
C ASP A 80 9.00 7.11 -15.51
N VAL A 81 9.76 7.23 -16.60
CA VAL A 81 10.75 6.23 -17.00
C VAL A 81 11.73 6.00 -15.86
N LYS A 82 12.23 7.06 -15.21
CA LYS A 82 13.19 6.95 -14.11
C LYS A 82 12.62 6.26 -12.87
N VAL A 83 11.39 6.60 -12.47
CA VAL A 83 10.72 6.00 -11.30
C VAL A 83 10.43 4.52 -11.54
N ILE A 84 9.89 4.18 -12.71
CA ILE A 84 9.57 2.79 -13.07
C ILE A 84 10.84 1.97 -13.17
N SER A 85 11.89 2.53 -13.76
CA SER A 85 13.19 1.86 -13.91
C SER A 85 13.85 1.55 -12.58
N GLY A 86 13.67 2.40 -11.57
CA GLY A 86 14.13 2.11 -10.22
C GLY A 86 13.32 1.00 -9.54
N ALA A 87 12.02 0.88 -9.85
CA ALA A 87 11.13 -0.10 -9.24
C ALA A 87 11.28 -1.52 -9.82
N ILE A 88 11.57 -1.63 -11.13
CA ILE A 88 11.74 -2.92 -11.84
C ILE A 88 13.13 -3.53 -11.63
N LEU A 89 14.09 -2.76 -11.13
CA LEU A 89 15.49 -3.14 -11.05
C LEU A 89 15.77 -3.87 -9.73
N LYS A 90 16.10 -5.15 -9.84
CA LYS A 90 16.46 -5.99 -8.70
C LYS A 90 17.94 -6.32 -8.75
N VAL A 91 18.72 -5.78 -7.81
CA VAL A 91 20.14 -6.13 -7.67
C VAL A 91 20.27 -7.59 -7.23
N THR A 92 21.02 -8.37 -8.01
CA THR A 92 21.29 -9.80 -7.76
C THR A 92 22.70 -10.04 -7.25
N ASP A 93 23.68 -9.25 -7.71
CA ASP A 93 25.06 -9.33 -7.25
C ASP A 93 25.68 -7.93 -7.09
N GLU A 94 26.54 -7.78 -6.09
CA GLU A 94 27.27 -6.54 -5.81
C GLU A 94 28.72 -6.88 -5.44
N LYS A 95 29.67 -6.36 -6.22
CA LYS A 95 31.10 -6.49 -5.97
C LYS A 95 31.71 -5.12 -5.75
N ALA A 96 32.48 -4.98 -4.67
CA ALA A 96 33.18 -3.75 -4.33
C ALA A 96 34.67 -4.03 -4.25
N GLU A 97 35.43 -3.39 -5.13
CA GLU A 97 36.88 -3.55 -5.24
C GLU A 97 37.56 -2.22 -4.88
N PRO A 98 38.37 -2.20 -3.82
CA PRO A 98 39.23 -1.06 -3.53
C PRO A 98 40.48 -1.10 -4.43
N ASP A 99 40.83 0.05 -5.00
CA ASP A 99 42.07 0.28 -5.71
C ASP A 99 42.80 1.50 -5.13
N LEU A 100 44.13 1.46 -5.14
CA LEU A 100 44.97 2.57 -4.68
C LEU A 100 45.70 3.16 -5.90
N THR A 101 45.08 4.16 -6.52
CA THR A 101 45.67 4.87 -7.67
C THR A 101 46.28 6.18 -7.20
N ASN A 102 47.57 6.42 -7.49
CA ASN A 102 48.26 7.69 -7.19
C ASN A 102 48.18 8.16 -5.72
N GLY A 103 48.15 7.21 -4.76
CA GLY A 103 48.10 7.52 -3.33
C GLY A 103 46.71 7.88 -2.81
N VAL A 104 45.66 7.80 -3.63
CA VAL A 104 44.27 8.03 -3.22
C VAL A 104 43.46 6.74 -3.35
N TRP A 105 42.68 6.42 -2.33
CA TRP A 105 41.81 5.25 -2.33
C TRP A 105 40.62 5.48 -3.26
N ARG A 106 40.40 4.55 -4.18
CA ARG A 106 39.28 4.51 -5.13
C ARG A 106 38.48 3.25 -4.88
N TYR A 107 37.16 3.38 -4.84
CA TYR A 107 36.24 2.24 -4.76
C TYR A 107 35.48 2.12 -6.07
N THR A 108 35.59 0.94 -6.69
CA THR A 108 34.76 0.56 -7.82
C THR A 108 33.72 -0.43 -7.34
N VAL A 109 32.44 -0.07 -7.46
CA VAL A 109 31.33 -0.97 -7.17
C VAL A 109 30.69 -1.39 -8.47
N THR A 110 30.67 -2.69 -8.75
CA THR A 110 29.98 -3.30 -9.89
C THR A 110 28.73 -3.99 -9.38
N ILE A 111 27.58 -3.61 -9.93
CA ILE A 111 26.26 -4.13 -9.61
C ILE A 111 25.75 -4.89 -10.83
N THR A 112 25.27 -6.10 -10.60
CA THR A 112 24.46 -6.86 -11.56
C THR A 112 23.02 -6.85 -11.07
N ALA A 113 22.11 -6.47 -11.95
CA ALA A 113 20.69 -6.35 -11.64
C ALA A 113 19.85 -6.99 -12.75
N GLU A 114 18.74 -7.60 -12.35
CA GLU A 114 17.72 -8.14 -13.24
C GLU A 114 16.56 -7.16 -13.33
N VAL A 115 16.06 -6.96 -14.54
CA VAL A 115 14.85 -6.19 -14.80
C VAL A 115 13.66 -7.15 -14.83
N ASP A 116 12.81 -7.10 -13.79
CA ASP A 116 11.60 -7.91 -13.70
C ASP A 116 10.42 -7.14 -14.34
N THR A 117 10.15 -7.43 -15.61
CA THR A 117 9.06 -6.81 -16.39
C THR A 117 7.69 -7.43 -16.10
N ASP A 118 7.65 -8.63 -15.55
CA ASP A 118 6.44 -9.47 -15.53
C ASP A 118 5.55 -9.22 -14.30
N LYS A 119 6.10 -8.57 -13.27
CA LYS A 119 5.38 -8.33 -12.00
C LYS A 119 4.77 -6.95 -11.85
N ILE A 120 4.91 -6.07 -12.83
CA ILE A 120 4.52 -4.67 -12.66
C ILE A 120 3.39 -4.32 -13.64
N ASP A 121 2.20 -4.17 -13.07
CA ASP A 121 1.08 -3.52 -13.74
C ASP A 121 1.37 -2.02 -13.83
N LEU A 122 2.06 -1.62 -14.91
CA LEU A 122 2.40 -0.23 -15.24
C LEU A 122 1.16 0.69 -15.19
N LYS A 123 -0.03 0.14 -15.51
CA LYS A 123 -1.29 0.88 -15.49
C LYS A 123 -1.72 1.20 -14.06
N ALA A 124 -1.61 0.24 -13.13
CA ALA A 124 -1.92 0.46 -11.72
C ALA A 124 -1.00 1.49 -11.05
N MET A 125 0.28 1.56 -11.45
CA MET A 125 1.22 2.58 -10.95
C MET A 125 0.87 3.99 -11.45
N MET A 126 0.47 4.13 -12.72
CA MET A 126 0.00 5.40 -13.27
C MET A 126 -1.31 5.88 -12.63
N ASP A 127 -2.26 4.97 -12.42
CA ASP A 127 -3.54 5.29 -11.78
C ASP A 127 -3.34 5.75 -10.33
N ASN A 128 -2.50 5.04 -9.57
CA ASN A 128 -2.14 5.43 -8.20
C ASN A 128 -1.44 6.80 -8.15
N ARG A 129 -0.57 7.09 -9.12
CA ARG A 129 0.09 8.39 -9.22
C ARG A 129 -0.88 9.52 -9.53
N SER A 130 -1.80 9.32 -10.49
CA SER A 130 -2.83 10.32 -10.81
C SER A 130 -3.68 10.65 -9.58
N LYS A 131 -3.94 9.65 -8.74
CA LYS A 131 -4.65 9.80 -7.47
C LYS A 131 -3.80 10.54 -6.43
N LEU A 132 -2.51 10.21 -6.31
CA LEU A 132 -1.56 10.91 -5.45
C LEU A 132 -1.40 12.39 -5.82
N GLU A 133 -1.31 12.71 -7.12
CA GLU A 133 -1.21 14.09 -7.60
C GLU A 133 -2.50 14.89 -7.34
N LYS A 134 -3.68 14.28 -7.50
CA LYS A 134 -4.96 14.89 -7.12
C LYS A 134 -5.02 15.16 -5.62
N LEU A 135 -4.66 14.18 -4.79
CA LEU A 135 -4.63 14.32 -3.33
C LEU A 135 -3.61 15.37 -2.87
N GLN A 136 -2.45 15.46 -3.53
CA GLN A 136 -1.46 16.50 -3.24
C GLN A 136 -1.99 17.90 -3.58
N LYS A 137 -2.65 18.07 -4.73
CA LYS A 137 -3.31 19.33 -5.10
C LYS A 137 -4.40 19.71 -4.12
N GLU A 138 -5.28 18.78 -3.74
CA GLU A 138 -6.30 19.02 -2.72
C GLU A 138 -5.68 19.43 -1.37
N ARG A 139 -4.60 18.77 -0.96
CA ARG A 139 -3.87 19.12 0.27
C ARG A 139 -3.25 20.52 0.20
N ASP A 140 -2.62 20.88 -0.91
CA ASP A 140 -2.04 22.22 -1.08
C ASP A 140 -3.11 23.31 -1.15
N GLU A 141 -4.25 23.00 -1.77
CA GLU A 141 -5.40 23.90 -1.85
C GLU A 141 -6.07 24.09 -0.48
N LEU A 142 -6.27 23.02 0.28
CA LEU A 142 -6.73 23.07 1.67
C LEU A 142 -5.77 23.83 2.57
N LYS A 143 -4.45 23.65 2.39
CA LYS A 143 -3.44 24.39 3.16
C LYS A 143 -3.53 25.88 2.87
N LYS A 144 -3.66 26.26 1.59
CA LYS A 144 -3.84 27.65 1.19
C LYS A 144 -5.16 28.23 1.73
N GLN A 145 -6.25 27.48 1.70
CA GLN A 145 -7.52 27.88 2.30
C GLN A 145 -7.39 28.09 3.81
N ASN A 146 -6.66 27.21 4.52
CA ASN A 146 -6.39 27.35 5.94
C ASN A 146 -5.53 28.59 6.25
N GLU A 147 -4.52 28.88 5.44
CA GLU A 147 -3.71 30.09 5.56
C GLU A 147 -4.51 31.38 5.28
N GLU A 148 -5.38 31.37 4.27
CA GLU A 148 -6.30 32.49 3.98
C GLU A 148 -7.35 32.69 5.07
N LEU A 149 -7.88 31.61 5.63
CA LEU A 149 -8.78 31.65 6.79
C LEU A 149 -8.07 32.23 8.02
N LEU A 150 -6.80 31.87 8.24
CA LEU A 150 -5.98 32.41 9.33
C LEU A 150 -5.73 33.92 9.15
N GLU A 151 -5.49 34.38 7.93
CA GLU A 151 -5.32 35.82 7.64
C GLU A 151 -6.64 36.61 7.76
N LYS A 152 -7.76 36.03 7.33
CA LYS A 152 -9.10 36.61 7.55
C LYS A 152 -9.43 36.68 9.06
N TYR A 153 -9.01 35.69 9.84
CA TYR A 153 -9.12 35.67 11.30
C TYR A 153 -8.28 36.78 11.96
N LYS A 154 -7.03 36.99 11.53
CA LYS A 154 -6.17 38.08 12.02
C LYS A 154 -6.77 39.47 11.74
N LYS A 155 -7.48 39.62 10.61
CA LYS A 155 -8.10 40.89 10.17
C LYS A 155 -9.48 41.18 10.78
N ALA A 156 -10.16 40.18 11.35
CA ALA A 156 -11.45 40.37 12.02
C ALA A 156 -11.30 41.12 13.37
N ARG A 157 -12.32 41.88 13.79
CA ARG A 157 -12.40 42.62 15.08
C ARG A 157 -13.81 42.54 15.68
N GLY A 158 -13.90 42.42 17.01
CA GLY A 158 -15.16 42.42 17.78
C GLY A 158 -15.77 41.03 18.03
N ALA A 159 -17.05 40.97 18.41
CA ALA A 159 -17.74 39.76 18.88
C ALA A 159 -17.77 38.58 17.88
N GLU A 160 -17.58 38.84 16.59
CA GLU A 160 -17.47 37.82 15.54
C GLU A 160 -16.07 37.18 15.51
N LYS A 161 -15.02 37.96 15.84
CA LYS A 161 -13.68 37.45 16.13
C LYS A 161 -13.67 36.61 17.40
N ASP A 162 -14.43 37.00 18.41
CA ASP A 162 -14.51 36.23 19.66
C ASP A 162 -15.26 34.91 19.44
N ARG A 163 -16.39 34.88 18.72
CA ARG A 163 -17.10 33.62 18.45
C ARG A 163 -16.34 32.67 17.51
N LEU A 164 -15.77 33.19 16.43
CA LEU A 164 -15.00 32.38 15.48
C LEU A 164 -13.62 32.01 16.04
N GLY A 165 -13.02 32.92 16.79
CA GLY A 165 -11.77 32.74 17.53
C GLY A 165 -11.92 31.70 18.61
N THR A 166 -12.87 31.81 19.53
CA THR A 166 -13.09 30.79 20.56
C THR A 166 -13.33 29.42 19.94
N LYS A 167 -14.11 29.30 18.85
CA LYS A 167 -14.36 27.98 18.24
C LYS A 167 -13.12 27.39 17.53
N LEU A 168 -12.32 28.21 16.84
CA LEU A 168 -11.14 27.76 16.09
C LEU A 168 -9.90 27.61 16.99
N GLU A 169 -9.77 28.48 18.00
CA GLU A 169 -8.73 28.48 19.03
C GLU A 169 -8.95 27.33 20.01
N THR A 170 -10.19 27.03 20.42
CA THR A 170 -10.51 25.82 21.18
C THR A 170 -10.26 24.56 20.34
N GLN A 171 -10.57 24.53 19.04
CA GLN A 171 -10.22 23.37 18.20
C GLN A 171 -8.71 23.18 18.02
N TYR A 172 -7.93 24.25 17.85
CA TYR A 172 -6.47 24.17 17.71
C TYR A 172 -5.76 23.83 19.02
N ASP A 173 -6.24 24.37 20.16
CA ASP A 173 -5.76 24.00 21.50
C ASP A 173 -6.10 22.54 21.83
N LEU A 174 -7.31 22.10 21.46
CA LEU A 174 -7.75 20.74 21.72
C LEU A 174 -6.94 19.70 20.93
N GLY A 175 -6.54 20.01 19.70
CA GLY A 175 -5.58 19.20 18.95
C GLY A 175 -4.27 18.97 19.71
N GLN A 176 -3.68 20.05 20.26
CA GLN A 176 -2.45 19.93 21.07
C GLN A 176 -2.69 19.15 22.37
N VAL A 177 -3.84 19.32 23.02
CA VAL A 177 -4.22 18.52 24.20
C VAL A 177 -4.27 17.03 23.84
N PHE A 178 -4.88 16.67 22.72
CA PHE A 178 -4.96 15.29 22.27
C PHE A 178 -3.60 14.70 21.89
N ASP A 179 -2.76 15.43 21.16
CA ASP A 179 -1.41 14.99 20.81
C ASP A 179 -0.57 14.71 22.07
N ARG A 180 -0.67 15.58 23.08
CA ARG A 180 -0.04 15.35 24.38
C ARG A 180 -0.58 14.10 25.06
N CYS A 181 -1.90 13.88 25.06
CA CYS A 181 -2.51 12.69 25.66
C CYS A 181 -2.08 11.41 24.94
N VAL A 182 -1.99 11.42 23.61
CA VAL A 182 -1.49 10.29 22.81
C VAL A 182 -0.04 9.96 23.21
N ALA A 183 0.81 10.98 23.31
CA ALA A 183 2.20 10.81 23.72
C ALA A 183 2.32 10.30 25.17
N MET A 184 1.47 10.78 26.09
CA MET A 184 1.41 10.26 27.46
C MET A 184 1.05 8.78 27.49
N ILE A 185 0.03 8.35 26.72
CA ILE A 185 -0.37 6.94 26.65
C ILE A 185 0.78 6.08 26.12
N GLN A 186 1.48 6.53 25.07
CA GLN A 186 2.64 5.81 24.51
C GLN A 186 3.81 5.69 25.49
N ARG A 187 3.99 6.64 26.40
CA ARG A 187 5.04 6.64 27.42
C ARG A 187 4.69 5.84 28.69
N GLY A 188 3.49 5.28 28.78
CA GLY A 188 3.04 4.61 30.01
C GLY A 188 2.51 5.57 31.07
N GLU A 189 2.18 6.81 30.72
CA GLU A 189 1.64 7.82 31.64
C GLU A 189 0.10 7.86 31.59
N GLN A 190 -0.55 6.69 31.53
CA GLN A 190 -1.98 6.60 31.24
C GLN A 190 -2.85 7.27 32.30
N THR A 191 -2.48 7.24 33.58
CA THR A 191 -3.22 7.92 34.64
C THR A 191 -3.28 9.44 34.44
N ARG A 192 -2.19 10.04 33.94
CA ARG A 192 -2.15 11.47 33.60
C ARG A 192 -3.03 11.76 32.39
N ALA A 193 -2.95 10.93 31.36
CA ALA A 193 -3.81 11.04 30.18
C ALA A 193 -5.30 10.93 30.56
N VAL A 194 -5.68 9.98 31.41
CA VAL A 194 -7.05 9.84 31.92
C VAL A 194 -7.51 11.10 32.64
N SER A 195 -6.65 11.71 33.48
CA SER A 195 -6.99 12.94 34.20
C SER A 195 -7.24 14.10 33.25
N GLU A 196 -6.35 14.32 32.27
CA GLU A 196 -6.50 15.41 31.29
C GLU A 196 -7.72 15.20 30.41
N LEU A 197 -7.93 13.99 29.89
CA LEU A 197 -9.10 13.67 29.06
C LEU A 197 -10.42 13.77 29.84
N THR A 198 -10.40 13.51 31.14
CA THR A 198 -11.59 13.71 31.98
C THR A 198 -11.96 15.19 32.09
N LYS A 199 -10.99 16.11 32.14
CA LYS A 199 -11.27 17.55 32.10
C LYS A 199 -11.86 17.95 30.75
N VAL A 200 -11.29 17.43 29.65
CA VAL A 200 -11.81 17.67 28.29
C VAL A 200 -13.26 17.20 28.15
N ILE A 201 -13.57 15.99 28.61
CA ILE A 201 -14.92 15.42 28.53
C ILE A 201 -15.92 16.20 29.42
N ALA A 202 -15.46 16.79 30.53
CA ALA A 202 -16.29 17.60 31.40
C ALA A 202 -16.58 19.01 30.85
N ASP A 203 -15.79 19.47 29.87
CA ASP A 203 -15.98 20.76 29.23
C ASP A 203 -17.14 20.68 28.22
N LYS A 204 -18.23 21.40 28.51
CA LYS A 204 -19.44 21.43 27.69
C LYS A 204 -19.24 22.08 26.32
N SER A 205 -18.15 22.81 26.12
CA SER A 205 -17.80 23.37 24.81
C SER A 205 -17.24 22.33 23.84
N VAL A 206 -16.78 21.18 24.36
CA VAL A 206 -16.27 20.07 23.58
C VAL A 206 -17.43 19.17 23.16
N THR A 207 -17.77 19.19 21.87
CA THR A 207 -18.89 18.42 21.30
C THR A 207 -18.44 17.60 20.11
N ASP A 208 -19.34 16.76 19.58
CA ASP A 208 -19.20 16.03 18.30
C ASP A 208 -17.89 15.22 18.18
N SER A 209 -17.23 15.22 17.01
CA SER A 209 -16.03 14.39 16.77
C SER A 209 -14.92 14.60 17.82
N PRO A 210 -14.58 15.83 18.27
CA PRO A 210 -13.63 16.00 19.36
C PRO A 210 -14.04 15.33 20.67
N LEU A 211 -15.32 15.42 21.06
CA LEU A 211 -15.81 14.76 22.26
C LEU A 211 -15.75 13.23 22.11
N ALA A 212 -16.16 12.70 20.97
CA ALA A 212 -16.05 11.28 20.64
C ALA A 212 -14.59 10.80 20.73
N TYR A 213 -13.66 11.59 20.20
CA TYR A 213 -12.23 11.27 20.25
C TYR A 213 -11.65 11.32 21.67
N ALA A 214 -12.10 12.27 22.51
CA ALA A 214 -11.71 12.33 23.91
C ALA A 214 -12.12 11.06 24.67
N TYR A 215 -13.35 10.58 24.46
CA TYR A 215 -13.81 9.29 24.98
C TYR A 215 -12.95 8.13 24.46
N TYR A 216 -12.70 8.05 23.14
CA TYR A 216 -11.83 7.02 22.57
C TYR A 216 -10.43 7.01 23.21
N LEU A 217 -9.77 8.17 23.33
CA LEU A 217 -8.43 8.25 23.91
C LEU A 217 -8.43 7.85 25.38
N ARG A 218 -9.48 8.18 26.13
CA ARG A 218 -9.58 7.81 27.54
C ARG A 218 -9.87 6.31 27.68
N GLY A 219 -10.69 5.76 26.81
CA GLY A 219 -10.93 4.32 26.69
C GLY A 219 -9.64 3.56 26.39
N ARG A 220 -8.81 4.06 25.46
CA ARG A 220 -7.48 3.51 25.19
C ARG A 220 -6.57 3.58 26.42
N ALA A 221 -6.54 4.71 27.11
CA ALA A 221 -5.74 4.84 28.32
C ALA A 221 -6.21 3.86 29.43
N TYR A 222 -7.52 3.63 29.56
CA TYR A 222 -8.05 2.60 30.47
C TYR A 222 -7.74 1.17 30.03
N TYR A 223 -7.73 0.89 28.72
CA TYR A 223 -7.33 -0.41 28.18
C TYR A 223 -5.89 -0.76 28.58
N GLU A 224 -4.96 0.17 28.38
CA GLU A 224 -3.54 0.02 28.76
C GLU A 224 -3.35 -0.11 30.28
N LEU A 225 -4.28 0.42 31.09
CA LEU A 225 -4.35 0.21 32.54
C LEU A 225 -5.03 -1.11 32.94
N ASN A 226 -5.38 -1.97 31.97
CA ASN A 226 -6.14 -3.20 32.14
C ASN A 226 -7.54 -2.98 32.78
N ALA A 227 -8.06 -1.76 32.72
CA ALA A 227 -9.38 -1.37 33.23
C ALA A 227 -10.46 -1.59 32.17
N HIS A 228 -10.58 -2.83 31.69
CA HIS A 228 -11.38 -3.20 30.51
C HIS A 228 -12.86 -2.75 30.56
N ASN A 229 -13.50 -2.74 31.72
CA ASN A 229 -14.90 -2.29 31.82
C ASN A 229 -15.04 -0.78 31.52
N LYS A 230 -14.17 0.04 32.11
CA LYS A 230 -14.14 1.49 31.87
C LYS A 230 -13.75 1.81 30.43
N ALA A 231 -12.82 1.04 29.87
CA ALA A 231 -12.45 1.15 28.46
C ALA A 231 -13.65 0.90 27.54
N LEU A 232 -14.39 -0.20 27.77
CA LEU A 232 -15.60 -0.50 27.00
C LEU A 232 -16.68 0.57 27.14
N GLU A 233 -16.90 1.11 28.34
CA GLU A 233 -17.83 2.23 28.58
C GLU A 233 -17.45 3.43 27.71
N ASP A 234 -16.20 3.88 27.79
CA ASP A 234 -15.72 5.03 27.01
C ASP A 234 -15.76 4.77 25.49
N PHE A 235 -15.45 3.56 25.02
CA PHE A 235 -15.56 3.23 23.60
C PHE A 235 -17.01 3.22 23.11
N ASN A 236 -17.95 2.78 23.94
CA ASN A 236 -19.37 2.83 23.60
C ASN A 236 -19.87 4.29 23.54
N GLU A 237 -19.43 5.14 24.47
CA GLU A 237 -19.77 6.58 24.43
C GLU A 237 -19.17 7.26 23.20
N ALA A 238 -17.92 6.94 22.84
CA ALA A 238 -17.29 7.47 21.64
C ALA A 238 -18.11 7.19 20.36
N GLN A 239 -18.75 6.02 20.28
CA GLN A 239 -19.62 5.63 19.15
C GLN A 239 -21.02 6.25 19.19
N ARG A 240 -21.51 6.64 20.38
CA ARG A 240 -22.82 7.29 20.54
C ARG A 240 -22.77 8.77 20.19
N VAL A 241 -21.64 9.42 20.44
CA VAL A 241 -21.45 10.84 20.14
C VAL A 241 -21.40 11.03 18.62
N PRO A 242 -22.13 12.02 18.07
CA PRO A 242 -22.03 12.35 16.65
C PRO A 242 -20.59 12.62 16.24
N HIS A 243 -20.10 11.91 15.23
CA HIS A 243 -18.70 12.02 14.81
C HIS A 243 -18.56 11.88 13.29
N ASN A 244 -17.44 12.39 12.79
CA ASN A 244 -16.91 12.06 11.48
C ASN A 244 -15.45 11.61 11.67
N ASP A 245 -15.06 10.58 10.91
CA ASP A 245 -13.76 9.93 11.03
C ASP A 245 -12.62 10.61 10.25
N ASN A 246 -12.89 11.75 9.58
CA ASN A 246 -11.92 12.44 8.72
C ASN A 246 -10.76 13.06 9.52
N ILE A 247 -11.07 13.63 10.70
CA ILE A 247 -10.06 14.27 11.57
C ILE A 247 -9.62 13.31 12.68
N TYR A 248 -10.56 12.58 13.26
CA TYR A 248 -10.31 11.69 14.39
C TYR A 248 -10.84 10.30 14.08
N PRO A 249 -9.98 9.28 13.90
CA PRO A 249 -10.41 7.94 13.51
C PRO A 249 -11.00 7.19 14.72
N VAL A 250 -12.28 7.44 15.03
CA VAL A 250 -12.96 6.82 16.19
C VAL A 250 -13.24 5.34 15.94
N TRP A 251 -13.27 4.89 14.67
CA TRP A 251 -13.33 3.47 14.31
C TRP A 251 -12.26 2.60 15.00
N ARG A 252 -11.13 3.18 15.43
CA ARG A 252 -10.11 2.47 16.25
C ARG A 252 -10.66 1.98 17.60
N ALA A 253 -11.78 2.53 18.09
CA ALA A 253 -12.48 2.01 19.26
C ALA A 253 -12.91 0.54 19.05
N HIS A 254 -13.36 0.18 17.84
CA HIS A 254 -13.72 -1.21 17.51
C HIS A 254 -12.53 -2.16 17.66
N TYR A 255 -11.32 -1.73 17.28
CA TYR A 255 -10.11 -2.54 17.45
C TYR A 255 -9.89 -2.90 18.92
N TYR A 256 -9.89 -1.92 19.82
CA TYR A 256 -9.71 -2.16 21.25
C TYR A 256 -10.87 -2.93 21.89
N ARG A 257 -12.13 -2.66 21.50
CA ARG A 257 -13.29 -3.46 21.95
C ARG A 257 -13.12 -4.94 21.55
N GLY A 258 -12.68 -5.18 20.32
CA GLY A 258 -12.37 -6.51 19.80
C GLY A 258 -11.26 -7.22 20.58
N LEU A 259 -10.17 -6.54 20.91
CA LEU A 259 -9.11 -7.09 21.77
C LEU A 259 -9.63 -7.43 23.18
N ILE A 260 -10.41 -6.55 23.79
CA ILE A 260 -11.01 -6.80 25.11
C ILE A 260 -11.93 -8.03 25.08
N PHE A 261 -12.74 -8.19 24.03
CA PHE A 261 -13.60 -9.36 23.87
C PHE A 261 -12.80 -10.63 23.60
N TYR A 262 -11.71 -10.52 22.86
CA TYR A 262 -10.78 -11.63 22.63
C TYR A 262 -10.19 -12.13 23.95
N ASP A 263 -9.69 -11.23 24.80
CA ASP A 263 -9.14 -11.57 26.11
C ASP A 263 -10.19 -12.21 27.04
N ARG A 264 -11.45 -11.78 26.91
CA ARG A 264 -12.60 -12.37 27.63
C ARG A 264 -13.10 -13.67 27.02
N ARG A 265 -12.45 -14.21 25.98
CA ARG A 265 -12.86 -15.41 25.25
C ARG A 265 -14.24 -15.32 24.59
N ARG A 266 -14.71 -14.10 24.32
CA ARG A 266 -15.95 -13.81 23.59
C ARG A 266 -15.62 -13.73 22.11
N TRP A 267 -15.29 -14.89 21.53
CA TRP A 267 -14.64 -14.97 20.21
C TRP A 267 -15.47 -14.36 19.08
N GLN A 268 -16.77 -14.63 19.08
CA GLN A 268 -17.68 -14.11 18.05
C GLN A 268 -17.72 -12.58 18.05
N GLU A 269 -17.90 -11.97 19.23
CA GLU A 269 -17.94 -10.52 19.37
C GLU A 269 -16.58 -9.87 19.09
N ALA A 270 -15.49 -10.56 19.47
CA ALA A 270 -14.15 -10.12 19.12
C ALA A 270 -13.94 -10.06 17.60
N TYR A 271 -14.37 -11.10 16.89
CA TYR A 271 -14.29 -11.16 15.42
C TYR A 271 -15.11 -10.04 14.77
N GLU A 272 -16.36 -9.84 15.21
CA GLU A 272 -17.23 -8.81 14.66
C GLU A 272 -16.65 -7.39 14.84
N GLU A 273 -16.17 -7.07 16.04
CA GLU A 273 -15.54 -5.77 16.32
C GLU A 273 -14.24 -5.58 15.53
N LEU A 274 -13.36 -6.59 15.48
CA LEU A 274 -12.11 -6.50 14.72
C LEU A 274 -12.36 -6.39 13.21
N LYS A 275 -13.43 -7.03 12.71
CA LYS A 275 -13.83 -6.91 11.32
C LYS A 275 -14.32 -5.50 11.00
N LEU A 276 -15.16 -4.91 11.86
CA LEU A 276 -15.59 -3.51 11.72
C LEU A 276 -14.39 -2.55 11.70
N ALA A 277 -13.42 -2.77 12.59
CA ALA A 277 -12.19 -1.97 12.62
C ALA A 277 -11.39 -2.09 11.31
N TRP A 278 -11.24 -3.32 10.80
CA TRP A 278 -10.51 -3.59 9.57
C TRP A 278 -11.19 -2.98 8.34
N ASP A 279 -12.50 -3.20 8.18
CA ASP A 279 -13.28 -2.70 7.05
C ASP A 279 -13.29 -1.15 6.99
N ALA A 280 -13.24 -0.48 8.15
CA ALA A 280 -13.17 0.98 8.25
C ALA A 280 -11.74 1.55 8.10
N SER A 281 -10.72 0.70 8.08
CA SER A 281 -9.31 1.10 7.98
C SER A 281 -8.83 1.21 6.53
N ASP A 282 -7.58 1.65 6.36
CA ASP A 282 -6.89 1.61 5.07
C ASP A 282 -6.31 0.23 4.71
N HIS A 283 -6.57 -0.78 5.55
CA HIS A 283 -6.12 -2.17 5.38
C HIS A 283 -4.59 -2.33 5.39
N THR A 284 -3.86 -1.45 6.07
CA THR A 284 -2.39 -1.50 6.17
C THR A 284 -1.86 -2.03 7.50
N ASP A 285 -2.67 -1.98 8.57
CA ASP A 285 -2.26 -2.38 9.92
C ASP A 285 -2.14 -3.90 10.06
N ARG A 286 -0.89 -4.39 10.06
CA ARG A 286 -0.59 -5.82 10.17
C ARG A 286 -1.01 -6.41 11.51
N GLU A 287 -0.92 -5.67 12.61
CA GLU A 287 -1.29 -6.18 13.94
C GLU A 287 -2.81 -6.37 14.02
N MET A 288 -3.56 -5.41 13.47
CA MET A 288 -5.02 -5.51 13.35
C MET A 288 -5.44 -6.72 12.52
N TYR A 289 -4.81 -6.93 11.35
CA TYR A 289 -5.09 -8.08 10.52
C TYR A 289 -4.83 -9.41 11.24
N GLN A 290 -3.72 -9.51 11.96
CA GLN A 290 -3.38 -10.71 12.75
C GLN A 290 -4.35 -10.93 13.92
N ALA A 291 -4.78 -9.85 14.59
CA ALA A 291 -5.80 -9.94 15.62
C ALA A 291 -7.12 -10.48 15.05
N LEU A 292 -7.56 -9.96 13.90
CA LEU A 292 -8.76 -10.41 13.20
C LEU A 292 -8.67 -11.91 12.84
N GLN A 293 -7.57 -12.36 12.24
CA GLN A 293 -7.37 -13.78 11.92
C GLN A 293 -7.45 -14.69 13.16
N ARG A 294 -6.80 -14.27 14.26
CA ARG A 294 -6.85 -15.05 15.51
C ARG A 294 -8.26 -15.11 16.09
N ALA A 295 -9.03 -14.04 15.99
CA ALA A 295 -10.42 -14.02 16.43
C ALA A 295 -11.30 -14.91 15.54
N ASP A 296 -11.13 -14.84 14.22
CA ASP A 296 -11.83 -15.68 13.24
C ASP A 296 -11.60 -17.17 13.51
N ASP A 297 -10.34 -17.58 13.70
CA ASP A 297 -9.97 -18.96 14.01
C ASP A 297 -10.64 -19.52 15.28
N LYS A 298 -10.90 -18.65 16.25
CA LYS A 298 -11.53 -19.01 17.52
C LYS A 298 -13.06 -18.96 17.46
N ALA A 299 -13.61 -18.03 16.70
CA ALA A 299 -15.05 -17.87 16.50
C ALA A 299 -15.61 -18.96 15.58
N HIS A 300 -14.84 -19.33 14.55
CA HIS A 300 -15.19 -20.32 13.54
C HIS A 300 -14.16 -21.48 13.52
N PRO A 301 -14.06 -22.26 14.61
CA PRO A 301 -13.13 -23.38 14.66
C PRO A 301 -13.52 -24.42 13.60
N GLN A 302 -12.60 -24.70 12.68
CA GLN A 302 -12.82 -25.70 11.63
C GLN A 302 -13.01 -27.08 12.27
N ALA A 303 -14.23 -27.60 12.31
CA ALA A 303 -14.46 -29.03 12.47
C ALA A 303 -13.89 -29.72 11.22
N ALA A 304 -12.70 -30.32 11.35
CA ALA A 304 -12.04 -31.18 10.35
C ALA A 304 -12.24 -30.76 8.88
N GLN A 305 -11.48 -29.78 8.40
CA GLN A 305 -11.26 -29.59 6.96
C GLN A 305 -9.76 -29.68 6.63
N PRO A 306 -9.37 -30.46 5.60
CA PRO A 306 -7.96 -30.67 5.26
C PRO A 306 -7.36 -29.43 4.61
N GLN A 307 -6.17 -29.05 5.07
CA GLN A 307 -5.24 -28.10 4.45
C GLN A 307 -5.78 -26.67 4.27
N ARG A 308 -5.51 -25.83 5.27
CA ARG A 308 -5.40 -24.38 5.07
C ARG A 308 -4.27 -24.12 4.06
N ARG A 309 -4.63 -23.98 2.79
CA ARG A 309 -3.80 -23.29 1.80
C ARG A 309 -3.53 -21.89 2.34
N THR A 310 -2.25 -21.54 2.50
CA THR A 310 -1.79 -20.15 2.57
C THR A 310 -2.55 -19.29 1.58
N PRO A 311 -2.83 -18.01 1.87
CA PRO A 311 -3.66 -17.18 1.01
C PRO A 311 -3.07 -17.13 -0.40
N ALA A 312 -3.66 -17.90 -1.31
CA ALA A 312 -3.48 -17.73 -2.73
C ALA A 312 -4.24 -16.45 -3.06
N ARG A 313 -3.49 -15.41 -3.39
CA ARG A 313 -4.00 -14.23 -4.08
C ARG A 313 -4.70 -14.72 -5.35
N ASN A 314 -6.03 -14.70 -5.42
CA ASN A 314 -6.76 -14.63 -6.70
C ASN A 314 -8.29 -14.41 -6.56
N PRO A 315 -9.00 -14.04 -7.65
CA PRO A 315 -9.72 -12.79 -7.73
C PRO A 315 -11.25 -12.96 -7.69
N GLN A 316 -11.91 -11.96 -7.10
CA GLN A 316 -13.29 -11.51 -7.28
C GLN A 316 -14.46 -12.49 -7.13
N ARG A 317 -15.37 -12.14 -6.20
CA ARG A 317 -16.84 -12.27 -6.36
C ARG A 317 -17.51 -11.15 -5.56
N GLN A 318 -18.61 -10.52 -5.97
CA GLN A 318 -19.36 -10.47 -7.22
C GLN A 318 -20.35 -9.33 -7.03
N THR A 319 -20.54 -8.50 -8.05
CA THR A 319 -21.69 -7.60 -8.16
C THR A 319 -22.96 -8.42 -8.38
N GLY A 320 -24.01 -8.15 -7.59
CA GLY A 320 -25.36 -8.61 -7.89
C GLY A 320 -25.96 -7.87 -9.09
N ASN A 321 -26.84 -8.55 -9.82
CA ASN A 321 -27.84 -8.00 -10.75
C ASN A 321 -27.42 -6.78 -11.61
N GLY A 322 -26.36 -6.95 -12.38
CA GLY A 322 -26.18 -6.33 -13.69
C GLY A 322 -26.17 -7.45 -14.73
N ILE A 323 -26.76 -7.21 -15.90
CA ILE A 323 -26.92 -8.19 -16.99
C ILE A 323 -25.62 -8.97 -17.22
N ASP A 324 -25.73 -10.30 -17.16
CA ASP A 324 -24.61 -11.23 -17.33
C ASP A 324 -24.25 -11.39 -18.82
N TRP A 325 -23.43 -10.46 -19.30
CA TRP A 325 -22.84 -10.51 -20.64
C TRP A 325 -21.86 -11.68 -20.80
N GLY A 326 -21.38 -12.29 -19.71
CA GLY A 326 -20.48 -13.44 -19.75
C GLY A 326 -21.20 -14.72 -20.17
N HIS A 327 -22.43 -14.93 -19.68
CA HIS A 327 -23.28 -16.05 -20.13
C HIS A 327 -23.80 -15.85 -21.56
N ILE A 328 -24.17 -14.61 -21.94
CA ILE A 328 -24.68 -14.29 -23.29
C ILE A 328 -23.57 -14.40 -24.36
N ILE A 329 -22.36 -13.93 -24.09
CA ILE A 329 -21.23 -14.06 -25.03
C ILE A 329 -20.67 -15.49 -25.05
N GLY A 330 -20.76 -16.21 -23.93
CA GLY A 330 -20.42 -17.63 -23.85
C GLY A 330 -21.30 -18.52 -24.72
N GLU A 331 -22.61 -18.28 -24.79
CA GLU A 331 -23.51 -19.02 -25.68
C GLU A 331 -23.32 -18.64 -27.16
N ILE A 332 -22.97 -17.39 -27.46
CA ILE A 332 -22.70 -16.94 -28.85
C ILE A 332 -21.39 -17.54 -29.39
N ILE A 333 -20.35 -17.70 -28.55
CA ILE A 333 -19.06 -18.29 -28.98
C ILE A 333 -19.12 -19.83 -28.98
N THR A 334 -19.87 -20.45 -28.07
CA THR A 334 -20.08 -21.92 -28.09
C THR A 334 -20.94 -22.35 -29.29
N GLY A 335 -21.87 -21.50 -29.73
CA GLY A 335 -22.60 -21.69 -31.00
C GLY A 335 -21.73 -21.54 -32.26
N ALA A 336 -20.67 -20.72 -32.23
CA ALA A 336 -19.78 -20.50 -33.38
C ALA A 336 -18.67 -21.56 -33.52
N ILE A 337 -18.36 -22.32 -32.47
CA ILE A 337 -17.29 -23.34 -32.50
C ILE A 337 -17.84 -24.75 -32.85
N ASN A 338 -19.15 -25.00 -32.70
CA ASN A 338 -19.78 -26.26 -33.12
C ASN A 338 -20.05 -26.38 -34.65
N GLU A 339 -19.76 -25.34 -35.45
CA GLU A 339 -19.89 -25.40 -36.92
C GLU A 339 -18.59 -25.75 -37.68
N SER A 340 -17.45 -25.90 -37.00
CA SER A 340 -16.19 -26.33 -37.66
C SER A 340 -15.73 -27.68 -37.12
N GLY A 341 -16.53 -28.71 -37.43
CA GLY A 341 -16.24 -30.08 -37.04
C GLY A 341 -14.90 -30.58 -37.59
N LEU A 342 -14.10 -31.21 -36.73
CA LEU A 342 -13.08 -32.21 -37.10
C LEU A 342 -12.81 -33.10 -35.88
N ALA A 343 -13.32 -34.32 -35.96
CA ALA A 343 -13.17 -35.38 -34.97
C ALA A 343 -11.81 -36.09 -35.06
N LYS A 344 -11.31 -36.66 -33.96
CA LYS A 344 -11.28 -38.13 -33.71
C LYS A 344 -10.25 -38.54 -32.64
N ASP A 345 -10.71 -39.50 -31.83
CA ASP A 345 -10.04 -40.68 -31.28
C ASP A 345 -8.65 -40.54 -30.63
N VAL A 346 -8.55 -40.83 -29.33
CA VAL A 346 -7.64 -41.87 -28.78
C VAL A 346 -8.18 -42.32 -27.40
N HIS A 347 -8.58 -43.59 -27.32
CA HIS A 347 -8.72 -44.38 -26.09
C HIS A 347 -7.34 -44.88 -25.65
N ILE A 348 -6.95 -44.74 -24.37
CA ILE A 348 -5.94 -45.60 -23.74
C ILE A 348 -6.35 -45.91 -22.29
N THR A 349 -6.51 -47.21 -22.04
CA THR A 349 -6.76 -47.91 -20.77
C THR A 349 -5.44 -48.19 -20.02
N VAL A 350 -5.56 -48.78 -18.81
CA VAL A 350 -4.58 -49.51 -17.96
C VAL A 350 -4.37 -48.76 -16.64
N GLY A 351 -4.50 -49.33 -15.45
CA GLY A 351 -4.68 -50.73 -15.03
C GLY A 351 -4.01 -50.90 -13.66
N ASP A 352 -4.78 -51.50 -12.74
CA ASP A 352 -4.53 -51.96 -11.36
C ASP A 352 -4.06 -50.98 -10.25
#